data_AF-A0AAW2KYD5-F1
#
_entry.id   AF-A0AAW2KYD5-F1
#
_cell.length_a   1.000
_cell.length_b   1.000
_cell.length_c   1.000
_cell.angle_alpha   90.00
_cell.angle_beta   90.00
_cell.angle_gamma   90.00
#
_symmetry.space_group_name_H-M   'P 1'
#
loop_
_entity.id
_entity.type
_entity.pdbx_description
1 polymer ?
#
loop_
_entity_poly.entity_id
_entity_poly.type
_entity_poly.pdbx_seq_one_letter_code
_entity_poly.pdbx_strand_id
1 'polypeptide(L)'
;MPSHCPSPNDSSRPHDPNVRHGRALRVKRPENNHHRHASVRRPIKGARESGHDIGLSIINFPPKGSSLPNNLVSFDQMITPDLLPKFFEALALLQEPAEELLQELTPDCLISDMFLPWTADSAAKFGIPRLVFHGTSCFALCVLEQMHLHKPYKNVSSDSEAFVVPNLPQEFMFTRTQVPESLEDDNNEFAKMREQRRESEGRSYGVVFNSFYELESAYADHFKKVLGRRAWHIGPLFLCNDTRAKEKAVRGNESSIDEHTCLAWLDSKKPNSVVYMCFGSIVSFTPTQLHEMAVGLEASGQDFIWVVRTGKNEGENEDWMPEYEDRIEGRGLIIRGWAPQVMILDHPAIGALVTHCGWNSTLEGICAGVPMVTWPVSAEQFYNEKLVTEVLRTGVPVGSKKWQSVASEGVPREAVTNAVLRVMGGKKH
;
A
#
# COMPACT_ATOMS: atom_id res chain seq x y z
N MET A 1 -22.57 -27.10 -31.90
CA MET A 1 -23.67 -26.27 -31.39
C MET A 1 -23.06 -25.17 -30.55
N PRO A 2 -23.21 -23.89 -30.90
CA PRO A 2 -22.53 -22.80 -30.20
C PRO A 2 -23.28 -22.46 -28.90
N SER A 3 -22.58 -22.54 -27.77
CA SER A 3 -23.01 -22.03 -26.47
C SER A 3 -22.70 -20.53 -26.41
N HIS A 4 -23.74 -19.69 -26.35
CA HIS A 4 -23.63 -18.26 -26.18
C HIS A 4 -22.97 -17.89 -24.83
N CYS A 5 -21.83 -17.23 -24.88
CA CYS A 5 -21.35 -16.38 -23.78
C CYS A 5 -22.22 -15.12 -23.70
N PRO A 6 -22.65 -14.66 -22.51
CA PRO A 6 -23.31 -13.36 -22.39
C PRO A 6 -22.29 -12.23 -22.61
N SER A 7 -22.71 -11.21 -23.37
CA SER A 7 -21.99 -9.94 -23.60
C SER A 7 -21.89 -9.10 -22.32
N PRO A 8 -20.87 -8.25 -22.12
CA PRO A 8 -20.66 -7.47 -20.88
C PRO A 8 -21.60 -6.27 -20.68
N ASN A 9 -22.53 -6.01 -21.59
CA ASN A 9 -23.39 -4.81 -21.56
C ASN A 9 -24.86 -5.11 -21.22
N ASP A 10 -25.11 -5.71 -20.04
CA ASP A 10 -26.46 -5.77 -19.49
C ASP A 10 -26.58 -4.88 -18.25
N SER A 11 -26.61 -3.56 -18.48
CA SER A 11 -26.86 -2.54 -17.47
C SER A 11 -28.35 -2.38 -17.14
N SER A 12 -29.14 -3.45 -17.26
CA SER A 12 -30.60 -3.39 -17.12
C SER A 12 -31.18 -4.26 -15.99
N ARG A 13 -30.39 -4.61 -14.97
CA ARG A 13 -30.98 -5.13 -13.73
C ARG A 13 -31.62 -3.98 -12.94
N PRO A 14 -32.91 -4.08 -12.57
CA PRO A 14 -33.55 -3.06 -11.75
C PRO A 14 -32.84 -2.97 -10.39
N HIS A 15 -32.56 -1.75 -9.94
CA HIS A 15 -32.16 -1.46 -8.57
C HIS A 15 -33.25 -2.00 -7.64
N ASP A 16 -32.91 -2.98 -6.80
CA ASP A 16 -33.77 -3.35 -5.68
C ASP A 16 -33.58 -2.30 -4.57
N PRO A 17 -34.60 -1.47 -4.27
CA PRO A 17 -34.50 -0.43 -3.25
C PRO A 17 -34.32 -0.98 -1.83
N ASN A 18 -34.43 -2.29 -1.61
CA ASN A 18 -34.22 -2.94 -0.31
C ASN A 18 -32.78 -3.42 -0.07
N VAL A 19 -31.89 -3.38 -1.08
CA VAL A 19 -30.48 -3.73 -0.88
C VAL A 19 -29.77 -2.52 -0.28
N ARG A 20 -29.52 -2.55 1.04
CA ARG A 20 -28.67 -1.57 1.70
C ARG A 20 -27.23 -1.74 1.20
N HIS A 21 -26.74 -0.80 0.41
CA HIS A 21 -25.33 -0.74 0.04
C HIS A 21 -24.47 -0.52 1.30
N GLY A 22 -23.27 -1.09 1.34
CA GLY A 22 -22.53 -1.35 2.60
C GLY A 22 -22.28 -0.12 3.50
N ARG A 23 -22.13 -0.35 4.82
CA ARG A 23 -21.74 0.69 5.78
C ARG A 23 -20.26 0.61 6.12
N ALA A 24 -19.59 1.76 6.11
CA ALA A 24 -18.21 1.89 6.54
C ALA A 24 -18.14 2.26 8.03
N LEU A 25 -17.34 1.52 8.79
CA LEU A 25 -16.96 1.89 10.15
C LEU A 25 -15.67 2.71 10.11
N ARG A 26 -15.66 3.89 10.72
CA ARG A 26 -14.46 4.68 10.93
C ARG A 26 -14.31 5.03 12.40
N VAL A 27 -13.09 5.35 12.76
CA VAL A 27 -12.73 5.84 14.07
C VAL A 27 -12.71 7.39 14.08
N LYS A 28 -13.36 8.03 15.07
CA LYS A 28 -13.32 9.48 15.36
C LYS A 28 -11.90 9.87 15.72
N ARG A 29 -11.41 10.87 15.02
CA ARG A 29 -10.17 11.58 15.36
C ARG A 29 -10.55 12.87 16.11
N PRO A 30 -9.74 13.35 17.08
CA PRO A 30 -9.92 14.63 17.72
C PRO A 30 -10.10 15.74 16.68
N GLU A 31 -10.86 16.78 17.05
CA GLU A 31 -11.24 17.85 16.13
C GLU A 31 -10.03 18.55 15.54
N ASN A 32 -8.91 18.70 16.24
CA ASN A 32 -7.70 19.41 15.75
C ASN A 32 -6.97 18.80 14.53
N ASN A 33 -7.52 17.78 13.87
CA ASN A 33 -6.98 17.12 12.66
C ASN A 33 -7.88 17.34 11.43
N HIS A 34 -8.34 18.57 11.20
CA HIS A 34 -9.34 18.93 10.16
C HIS A 34 -8.99 18.40 8.75
N HIS A 35 -7.71 18.41 8.36
CA HIS A 35 -7.25 17.96 7.04
C HIS A 35 -7.48 16.46 6.74
N ARG A 36 -7.62 15.59 7.76
CA ARG A 36 -7.82 14.13 7.56
C ARG A 36 -9.26 13.65 7.78
N HIS A 37 -10.16 14.51 8.28
CA HIS A 37 -11.60 14.19 8.29
C HIS A 37 -12.14 14.14 6.85
N ALA A 38 -11.60 14.96 5.95
CA ALA A 38 -11.95 15.01 4.54
C ALA A 38 -11.69 13.70 3.78
N SER A 39 -10.65 12.93 4.15
CA SER A 39 -10.17 11.79 3.35
C SER A 39 -11.14 10.60 3.21
N VAL A 40 -12.15 10.48 4.09
CA VAL A 40 -13.21 9.46 3.98
C VAL A 40 -14.58 10.10 3.75
N ARG A 41 -14.83 11.30 4.30
CA ARG A 41 -16.10 11.99 4.08
C ARG A 41 -16.30 12.39 2.62
N ARG A 42 -15.25 12.86 1.94
CA ARG A 42 -15.34 13.27 0.52
C ARG A 42 -15.62 12.07 -0.39
N PRO A 43 -14.90 10.92 -0.32
CA PRO A 43 -15.27 9.73 -1.08
C PRO A 43 -16.67 9.21 -0.78
N ILE A 44 -17.10 9.19 0.49
CA ILE A 44 -18.48 8.77 0.84
C ILE A 44 -19.52 9.71 0.24
N LYS A 45 -19.28 11.03 0.26
CA LYS A 45 -20.15 12.02 -0.38
C LYS A 45 -20.23 11.76 -1.89
N GLY A 46 -19.10 11.57 -2.57
CA GLY A 46 -19.06 11.24 -4.00
C GLY A 46 -19.78 9.93 -4.34
N ALA A 47 -19.63 8.89 -3.51
CA ALA A 47 -20.34 7.64 -3.68
C ALA A 47 -21.87 7.82 -3.54
N ARG A 48 -22.32 8.60 -2.55
CA ARG A 48 -23.74 8.95 -2.36
C ARG A 48 -24.30 9.76 -3.52
N GLU A 49 -23.53 10.73 -4.02
CA GLU A 49 -23.87 11.50 -5.22
C GLU A 49 -23.97 10.61 -6.48
N SER A 50 -23.23 9.50 -6.50
CA SER A 50 -23.27 8.48 -7.56
C SER A 50 -24.33 7.39 -7.34
N GLY A 51 -25.21 7.55 -6.34
CA GLY A 51 -26.33 6.64 -6.07
C GLY A 51 -26.03 5.49 -5.12
N HIS A 52 -24.84 5.43 -4.52
CA HIS A 52 -24.49 4.42 -3.51
C HIS A 52 -24.81 4.89 -2.09
N ASP A 53 -25.71 4.19 -1.40
CA ASP A 53 -26.02 4.48 0.01
C ASP A 53 -24.93 3.93 0.95
N ILE A 54 -23.83 4.66 1.09
CA ILE A 54 -22.75 4.31 2.04
C ILE A 54 -22.99 5.01 3.38
N GLY A 55 -23.22 4.24 4.45
CA GLY A 55 -23.28 4.74 5.83
C GLY A 55 -21.91 4.96 6.46
N LEU A 56 -21.81 5.85 7.45
CA LEU A 56 -20.59 6.10 8.23
C LEU A 56 -20.90 6.07 9.74
N SER A 57 -20.32 5.12 10.45
CA SER A 57 -20.30 5.09 11.92
C SER A 57 -18.93 5.52 12.44
N ILE A 58 -18.91 6.22 13.58
CA ILE A 58 -17.71 6.88 14.11
C ILE A 58 -17.47 6.45 15.57
N ILE A 59 -16.37 5.71 15.85
CA ILE A 59 -15.96 5.30 17.22
C ILE A 59 -14.79 6.15 17.72
N ASN A 60 -14.80 6.66 18.95
CA ASN A 60 -13.68 7.46 19.46
C ASN A 60 -12.34 6.69 19.54
N PHE A 61 -11.23 7.34 19.14
CA PHE A 61 -9.88 6.85 19.36
C PHE A 61 -8.89 7.97 19.68
N PRO A 62 -7.91 7.72 20.57
CA PRO A 62 -7.73 6.50 21.36
C PRO A 62 -8.92 6.24 22.31
N PRO A 63 -9.35 4.98 22.52
CA PRO A 63 -10.46 4.69 23.43
C PRO A 63 -10.08 5.01 24.88
N LYS A 64 -11.09 5.26 25.72
CA LYS A 64 -10.88 5.55 27.14
C LYS A 64 -10.12 4.39 27.80
N GLY A 65 -9.06 4.71 28.55
CA GLY A 65 -8.20 3.70 29.17
C GLY A 65 -6.99 3.28 28.32
N SER A 66 -6.87 3.78 27.08
CA SER A 66 -5.68 3.57 26.26
C SER A 66 -4.47 4.32 26.82
N SER A 67 -3.30 3.67 26.73
CA SER A 67 -1.98 4.26 27.00
C SER A 67 -1.48 5.18 25.87
N LEU A 68 -2.16 5.21 24.72
CA LEU A 68 -1.79 5.99 23.55
C LEU A 68 -2.17 7.47 23.72
N PRO A 69 -1.25 8.43 23.49
CA PRO A 69 -1.56 9.86 23.54
C PRO A 69 -2.73 10.26 22.60
N ASN A 70 -3.62 11.12 23.10
CA ASN A 70 -4.86 11.50 22.41
C ASN A 70 -4.66 12.13 21.02
N ASN A 71 -3.49 12.74 20.75
CA ASN A 71 -3.16 13.34 19.46
C ASN A 71 -2.67 12.33 18.40
N LEU A 72 -2.45 11.07 18.79
CA LEU A 72 -1.99 10.01 17.90
C LEU A 72 -3.16 9.09 17.50
N VAL A 73 -3.53 9.13 16.21
CA VAL A 73 -4.78 8.52 15.72
C VAL A 73 -4.62 7.76 14.41
N SER A 74 -3.38 7.52 14.00
CA SER A 74 -3.05 6.99 12.68
C SER A 74 -1.71 6.28 12.72
N PHE A 75 -1.59 5.18 12.00
CA PHE A 75 -0.38 4.36 11.99
C PHE A 75 0.86 5.13 11.51
N ASP A 76 0.71 6.04 10.54
CA ASP A 76 1.81 6.90 10.05
C ASP A 76 2.35 7.89 11.09
N GLN A 77 1.70 8.02 12.25
CA GLN A 77 2.20 8.81 13.39
C GLN A 77 3.04 7.97 14.37
N MET A 78 3.11 6.65 14.18
CA MET A 78 3.88 5.73 15.02
C MET A 78 5.35 5.75 14.62
N ILE A 79 6.00 6.90 14.83
CA ILE A 79 7.35 7.18 14.35
C ILE A 79 8.46 6.62 15.26
N THR A 80 8.12 6.18 16.47
CA THR A 80 9.06 5.55 17.40
C THR A 80 8.62 4.12 17.73
N PRO A 81 9.57 3.19 17.95
CA PRO A 81 9.25 1.79 18.23
C PRO A 81 8.32 1.57 19.45
N ASP A 82 8.37 2.44 20.46
CA ASP A 82 7.56 2.33 21.68
C ASP A 82 6.08 2.69 21.48
N LEU A 83 5.75 3.42 20.40
CA LEU A 83 4.37 3.83 20.10
C LEU A 83 3.58 2.71 19.41
N LEU A 84 4.25 1.82 18.67
CA LEU A 84 3.60 0.73 17.93
C LEU A 84 2.81 -0.22 18.85
N PRO A 85 3.39 -0.76 19.94
CA PRO A 85 2.63 -1.60 20.87
C PRO A 85 1.42 -0.90 21.48
N LYS A 86 1.58 0.36 21.91
CA LYS A 86 0.49 1.19 22.48
C LYS A 86 -0.64 1.40 21.47
N PHE A 87 -0.31 1.53 20.18
CA PHE A 87 -1.30 1.67 19.12
C PHE A 87 -2.10 0.40 18.91
N PHE A 88 -1.47 -0.77 18.89
CA PHE A 88 -2.19 -2.05 18.77
C PHE A 88 -3.01 -2.36 20.03
N GLU A 89 -2.52 -2.03 21.23
CA GLU A 89 -3.31 -2.10 22.46
C GLU A 89 -4.57 -1.21 22.35
N ALA A 90 -4.42 0.03 21.88
CA ALA A 90 -5.54 0.94 21.64
C ALA A 90 -6.55 0.38 20.62
N LEU A 91 -6.08 -0.32 19.57
CA LEU A 91 -6.96 -0.97 18.60
C LEU A 91 -7.71 -2.17 19.20
N ALA A 92 -7.12 -2.91 20.14
CA ALA A 92 -7.79 -4.01 20.83
C ALA A 92 -8.95 -3.52 21.70
N LEU A 93 -8.79 -2.35 22.35
CA LEU A 93 -9.85 -1.70 23.14
C LEU A 93 -11.05 -1.22 22.30
N LEU A 94 -10.98 -1.26 20.97
CA LEU A 94 -12.12 -0.96 20.09
C LEU A 94 -13.10 -2.14 19.96
N GLN A 95 -12.81 -3.30 20.56
CA GLN A 95 -13.67 -4.47 20.45
C GLN A 95 -15.09 -4.23 20.98
N GLU A 96 -15.22 -3.79 22.23
CA GLU A 96 -16.52 -3.52 22.86
C GLU A 96 -17.39 -2.51 22.07
N PRO A 97 -16.90 -1.30 21.73
CA PRO A 97 -17.72 -0.35 20.95
C PRO A 97 -18.02 -0.84 19.53
N ALA A 98 -17.17 -1.69 18.94
CA ALA A 98 -17.48 -2.31 17.66
C ALA A 98 -18.58 -3.38 17.80
N GLU A 99 -18.60 -4.15 18.89
CA GLU A 99 -19.63 -5.14 19.17
C GLU A 99 -21.00 -4.50 19.42
N GLU A 100 -21.06 -3.35 20.11
CA GLU A 100 -22.29 -2.56 20.25
C GLU A 100 -22.88 -2.18 18.88
N LEU A 101 -22.03 -1.74 17.95
CA LEU A 101 -22.45 -1.39 16.59
C LEU A 101 -22.88 -2.62 15.78
N LEU A 102 -22.20 -3.76 15.92
CA LEU A 102 -22.62 -4.99 15.25
C LEU A 102 -24.00 -5.45 15.73
N GLN A 103 -24.29 -5.30 17.02
CA GLN A 103 -25.58 -5.61 17.61
C GLN A 103 -26.69 -4.65 17.13
N GLU A 104 -26.39 -3.35 17.00
CA GLU A 104 -27.35 -2.36 16.49
C GLU A 104 -27.64 -2.55 14.98
N LEU A 105 -26.60 -2.83 14.19
CA LEU A 105 -26.69 -2.87 12.73
C LEU A 105 -27.12 -4.23 12.17
N THR A 106 -26.86 -5.30 12.92
CA THR A 106 -27.10 -6.70 12.52
C THR A 106 -26.70 -6.99 11.05
N PRO A 107 -25.43 -6.77 10.66
CA PRO A 107 -25.02 -6.88 9.26
C PRO A 107 -24.89 -8.35 8.81
N ASP A 108 -25.11 -8.61 7.52
CA ASP A 108 -24.96 -9.95 6.92
C ASP A 108 -23.50 -10.41 6.80
N CYS A 109 -22.54 -9.48 6.84
CA CYS A 109 -21.12 -9.77 6.73
C CYS A 109 -20.29 -8.64 7.37
N LEU A 110 -19.14 -9.01 7.95
CA LEU A 110 -18.11 -8.09 8.43
C LEU A 110 -16.86 -8.21 7.57
N ILE A 111 -16.43 -7.12 6.92
CA ILE A 111 -15.10 -7.02 6.31
C ILE A 111 -14.22 -6.22 7.27
N SER A 112 -13.12 -6.81 7.74
CA SER A 112 -12.22 -6.14 8.68
C SER A 112 -10.75 -6.33 8.33
N ASP A 113 -9.95 -5.36 8.75
CA ASP A 113 -8.52 -5.30 8.54
C ASP A 113 -7.79 -6.47 9.22
N MET A 114 -6.72 -6.96 8.60
CA MET A 114 -5.89 -8.02 9.17
C MET A 114 -5.33 -7.67 10.56
N PHE A 115 -5.11 -6.40 10.87
CA PHE A 115 -4.60 -5.94 12.17
C PHE A 115 -5.66 -5.91 13.29
N LEU A 116 -6.89 -6.33 13.02
CA LEU A 116 -7.97 -6.42 14.01
C LEU A 116 -8.39 -7.87 14.24
N PRO A 117 -7.51 -8.75 14.78
CA PRO A 117 -7.80 -10.18 14.90
C PRO A 117 -9.04 -10.45 15.77
N TRP A 118 -9.28 -9.63 16.80
CA TRP A 118 -10.45 -9.72 17.69
C TRP A 118 -11.81 -9.65 16.97
N THR A 119 -11.86 -9.06 15.77
CA THR A 119 -13.11 -9.00 15.00
C THR A 119 -13.59 -10.38 14.54
N ALA A 120 -12.75 -11.42 14.55
CA ALA A 120 -13.19 -12.80 14.31
C ALA A 120 -14.06 -13.31 15.46
N ASP A 121 -13.69 -12.98 16.70
CA ASP A 121 -14.43 -13.39 17.89
C ASP A 121 -15.74 -12.61 18.00
N SER A 122 -15.69 -11.30 17.74
CA SER A 122 -16.89 -10.45 17.68
C SER A 122 -17.88 -10.91 16.61
N ALA A 123 -17.40 -11.23 15.40
CA ALA A 123 -18.28 -11.72 14.34
C ALA A 123 -18.90 -13.08 14.70
N ALA A 124 -18.11 -14.01 15.26
CA ALA A 124 -18.61 -15.30 15.70
C ALA A 124 -19.66 -15.18 16.82
N LYS A 125 -19.45 -14.26 17.79
CA LYS A 125 -20.39 -13.98 18.89
C LYS A 125 -21.81 -13.63 18.39
N PHE A 126 -21.91 -12.95 17.25
CA PHE A 126 -23.19 -12.56 16.65
C PHE A 126 -23.61 -13.44 15.45
N GLY A 127 -22.87 -14.51 15.14
CA GLY A 127 -23.16 -15.39 14.01
C GLY A 127 -22.94 -14.75 12.63
N ILE A 128 -22.08 -13.73 12.54
CA ILE A 128 -21.81 -12.97 11.31
C ILE A 128 -20.58 -13.56 10.59
N PRO A 129 -20.62 -13.82 9.28
CA PRO A 129 -19.43 -14.21 8.53
C PRO A 129 -18.44 -13.04 8.41
N ARG A 130 -17.18 -13.28 8.83
CA ARG A 130 -16.08 -12.33 8.67
C ARG A 130 -15.25 -12.60 7.42
N LEU A 131 -14.96 -11.57 6.65
CA LEU A 131 -13.93 -11.57 5.60
C LEU A 131 -12.73 -10.70 6.03
N VAL A 132 -11.52 -11.18 5.77
CA VAL A 132 -10.28 -10.43 6.05
C VAL A 132 -9.87 -9.61 4.83
N PHE A 133 -9.46 -8.36 5.07
CA PHE A 133 -8.85 -7.50 4.06
C PHE A 133 -7.41 -7.14 4.48
N HIS A 134 -6.43 -7.56 3.69
CA HIS A 134 -5.01 -7.29 3.95
C HIS A 134 -4.49 -6.01 3.28
N GLY A 135 -5.12 -5.60 2.17
CA GLY A 135 -4.61 -4.50 1.36
C GLY A 135 -3.32 -4.79 0.58
N THR A 136 -2.95 -6.07 0.40
CA THR A 136 -1.77 -6.49 -0.39
C THR A 136 -2.10 -7.51 -1.49
N SER A 137 -1.08 -7.97 -2.23
CA SER A 137 -1.19 -8.98 -3.30
C SER A 137 -1.45 -10.39 -2.78
N CYS A 138 -2.10 -11.22 -3.60
CA CYS A 138 -2.26 -12.66 -3.30
C CYS A 138 -0.89 -13.36 -3.27
N PHE A 139 0.01 -12.97 -4.17
CA PHE A 139 1.40 -13.37 -4.24
C PHE A 139 2.11 -13.18 -2.89
N ALA A 140 2.07 -11.97 -2.33
CA ALA A 140 2.77 -11.66 -1.09
C ALA A 140 2.25 -12.50 0.07
N LEU A 141 0.94 -12.75 0.15
CA LEU A 141 0.39 -13.63 1.19
C LEU A 141 0.79 -15.10 1.00
N CYS A 142 0.87 -15.60 -0.24
CA CYS A 142 1.37 -16.94 -0.52
C CYS A 142 2.83 -17.08 -0.07
N VAL A 143 3.70 -16.13 -0.46
CA VAL A 143 5.11 -16.12 -0.05
C VAL A 143 5.24 -16.03 1.46
N LEU A 144 4.48 -15.14 2.11
CA LEU A 144 4.52 -14.95 3.55
C LEU A 144 4.12 -16.23 4.31
N GLU A 145 3.05 -16.92 3.88
CA GLU A 145 2.61 -18.16 4.53
C GLU A 145 3.66 -19.27 4.35
N GLN A 146 4.22 -19.46 3.16
CA GLN A 146 5.25 -20.48 2.93
C GLN A 146 6.57 -20.16 3.68
N MET A 147 6.96 -18.89 3.75
CA MET A 147 8.09 -18.44 4.58
C MET A 147 7.86 -18.80 6.05
N HIS A 148 6.66 -18.57 6.57
CA HIS A 148 6.31 -18.85 7.95
C HIS A 148 6.28 -20.35 8.26
N LEU A 149 5.65 -21.15 7.39
CA LEU A 149 5.50 -22.60 7.59
C LEU A 149 6.84 -23.35 7.53
N HIS A 150 7.71 -22.98 6.58
CA HIS A 150 8.94 -23.73 6.31
C HIS A 150 10.20 -23.11 6.91
N LYS A 151 10.15 -21.83 7.29
CA LYS A 151 11.26 -21.08 7.89
C LYS A 151 12.62 -21.28 7.18
N PRO A 152 12.70 -21.21 5.82
CA PRO A 152 13.92 -21.56 5.09
C PRO A 152 15.13 -20.67 5.47
N TYR A 153 14.89 -19.44 5.90
CA TYR A 153 15.89 -18.49 6.39
C TYR A 153 16.63 -18.94 7.67
N LYS A 154 16.11 -19.93 8.40
CA LYS A 154 16.80 -20.55 9.56
C LYS A 154 17.87 -21.57 9.13
N ASN A 155 17.87 -22.00 7.88
CA ASN A 155 18.77 -23.05 7.36
C ASN A 155 20.01 -22.50 6.65
N VAL A 156 20.18 -21.18 6.57
CA VAL A 156 21.35 -20.55 5.94
C VAL A 156 22.41 -20.17 6.98
N SER A 157 23.67 -20.15 6.57
CA SER A 157 24.83 -19.88 7.41
C SER A 157 25.19 -18.40 7.55
N SER A 158 24.72 -17.55 6.65
CA SER A 158 24.98 -16.10 6.68
C SER A 158 23.77 -15.27 6.22
N ASP A 159 23.79 -13.98 6.50
CA ASP A 159 22.71 -13.07 6.13
C ASP A 159 22.62 -12.81 4.62
N SER A 160 23.72 -13.02 3.90
CA SER A 160 23.83 -12.84 2.45
C SER A 160 23.61 -14.12 1.65
N GLU A 161 23.58 -15.27 2.30
CA GLU A 161 23.29 -16.55 1.65
C GLU A 161 21.82 -16.58 1.21
N ALA A 162 21.63 -16.92 -0.07
CA ALA A 162 20.30 -17.00 -0.66
C ALA A 162 19.64 -18.34 -0.33
N PHE A 163 18.33 -18.31 -0.13
CA PHE A 163 17.50 -19.51 0.03
C PHE A 163 16.24 -19.42 -0.82
N VAL A 164 15.68 -20.58 -1.14
CA VAL A 164 14.43 -20.70 -1.92
C VAL A 164 13.25 -20.84 -0.98
N VAL A 165 12.13 -20.18 -1.29
CA VAL A 165 10.85 -20.41 -0.60
C VAL A 165 10.17 -21.63 -1.19
N PRO A 166 9.94 -22.69 -0.41
CA PRO A 166 9.35 -23.93 -0.92
C PRO A 166 7.86 -23.76 -1.21
N ASN A 167 7.28 -24.72 -1.93
CA ASN A 167 5.85 -24.85 -2.16
C ASN A 167 5.18 -23.61 -2.76
N LEU A 168 5.87 -22.89 -3.66
CA LEU A 168 5.28 -21.84 -4.49
C LEU A 168 5.16 -22.29 -5.94
N PRO A 169 4.29 -21.66 -6.75
CA PRO A 169 4.18 -21.96 -8.19
C PRO A 169 5.48 -21.77 -8.99
N GLN A 170 6.38 -20.93 -8.50
CA GLN A 170 7.70 -20.64 -9.06
C GLN A 170 8.71 -20.52 -7.91
N GLU A 171 9.98 -20.85 -8.16
CA GLU A 171 11.06 -20.64 -7.21
C GLU A 171 11.44 -19.15 -7.11
N PHE A 172 11.51 -18.65 -5.88
CA PHE A 172 11.99 -17.31 -5.57
C PHE A 172 13.11 -17.39 -4.56
N MET A 173 14.21 -16.69 -4.85
CA MET A 173 15.34 -16.56 -3.95
C MET A 173 15.25 -15.28 -3.13
N PHE A 174 15.46 -15.42 -1.82
CA PHE A 174 15.59 -14.34 -0.86
C PHE A 174 16.85 -14.52 -0.02
N THR A 175 17.31 -13.45 0.61
CA THR A 175 18.34 -13.49 1.66
C THR A 175 17.71 -13.23 3.02
N ARG A 176 18.40 -13.58 4.11
CA ARG A 176 17.87 -13.38 5.47
C ARG A 176 17.54 -11.91 5.72
N THR A 177 18.37 -10.99 5.23
CA THR A 177 18.15 -9.54 5.36
C THR A 177 16.84 -9.03 4.74
N GLN A 178 16.17 -9.80 3.86
CA GLN A 178 14.91 -9.42 3.23
C GLN A 178 13.69 -9.98 3.98
N VAL A 179 13.91 -10.79 5.02
CA VAL A 179 12.86 -11.38 5.85
C VAL A 179 12.43 -10.38 6.92
N PRO A 180 11.12 -10.16 7.14
CA PRO A 180 10.66 -9.33 8.23
C PRO A 180 11.16 -9.81 9.60
N GLU A 181 11.67 -8.89 10.43
CA GLU A 181 12.19 -9.18 11.79
C GLU A 181 11.22 -10.01 12.63
N SER A 182 9.91 -9.76 12.49
CA SER A 182 8.89 -10.53 13.21
C SER A 182 9.04 -12.04 13.02
N LEU A 183 9.46 -12.52 11.83
CA LEU A 183 9.62 -13.96 11.50
C LEU A 183 10.90 -14.57 12.09
N GLU A 184 11.88 -13.74 12.43
CA GLU A 184 13.16 -14.22 12.95
C GLU A 184 13.08 -14.56 14.45
N ASP A 185 12.40 -13.72 15.22
CA ASP A 185 12.23 -13.88 16.65
C ASP A 185 10.77 -14.22 17.01
N ASP A 186 10.56 -15.49 17.39
CA ASP A 186 9.25 -16.05 17.75
C ASP A 186 8.76 -15.55 19.14
N ASN A 187 9.56 -14.81 19.92
CA ASN A 187 9.24 -14.45 21.31
C ASN A 187 8.78 -13.00 21.53
N ASN A 188 8.85 -12.12 20.53
CA ASN A 188 8.47 -10.71 20.69
C ASN A 188 6.97 -10.46 20.45
N GLU A 189 6.51 -9.26 20.82
CA GLU A 189 5.10 -8.85 20.66
C GLU A 189 4.63 -8.87 19.19
N PHE A 190 5.53 -8.63 18.23
CA PHE A 190 5.19 -8.72 16.79
C PHE A 190 4.94 -10.17 16.36
N ALA A 191 5.63 -11.15 16.93
CA ALA A 191 5.37 -12.57 16.69
C ALA A 191 4.01 -12.99 17.26
N LYS A 192 3.66 -12.55 18.48
CA LYS A 192 2.32 -12.78 19.06
C LYS A 192 1.23 -12.17 18.19
N MET A 193 1.41 -10.92 17.75
CA MET A 193 0.47 -10.25 16.84
C MET A 193 0.33 -11.02 15.52
N ARG A 194 1.42 -11.53 14.94
CA ARG A 194 1.34 -12.36 13.73
C ARG A 194 0.51 -13.61 13.96
N GLU A 195 0.74 -14.34 15.05
CA GLU A 195 0.00 -15.58 15.31
C GLU A 195 -1.49 -15.30 15.50
N GLN A 196 -1.85 -14.28 16.28
CA GLN A 196 -3.24 -13.85 16.44
C GLN A 196 -3.91 -13.52 15.11
N ARG A 197 -3.20 -12.84 14.20
CA ARG A 197 -3.71 -12.55 12.84
C ARG A 197 -3.98 -13.85 12.09
N ARG A 198 -3.01 -14.77 12.06
CA ARG A 198 -3.10 -16.05 11.35
C ARG A 198 -4.23 -16.93 11.89
N GLU A 199 -4.38 -17.03 13.20
CA GLU A 199 -5.48 -17.76 13.85
C GLU A 199 -6.84 -17.13 13.50
N SER A 200 -6.95 -15.80 13.55
CA SER A 200 -8.19 -15.09 13.20
C SER A 200 -8.56 -15.26 11.73
N GLU A 201 -7.55 -15.31 10.86
CA GLU A 201 -7.67 -15.56 9.43
C GLU A 201 -8.15 -16.98 9.13
N GLY A 202 -7.64 -17.98 9.85
CA GLY A 202 -8.07 -19.38 9.73
C GLY A 202 -9.51 -19.61 10.18
N ARG A 203 -10.04 -18.77 11.08
CA ARG A 203 -11.43 -18.80 11.54
C ARG A 203 -12.38 -17.91 10.72
N SER A 204 -11.84 -17.07 9.86
CA SER A 204 -12.63 -16.18 9.01
C SER A 204 -13.27 -16.96 7.84
N TYR A 205 -14.38 -16.44 7.31
CA TYR A 205 -15.08 -17.04 6.17
C TYR A 205 -14.23 -17.06 4.90
N GLY A 206 -13.30 -16.09 4.77
CA GLY A 206 -12.33 -16.02 3.68
C GLY A 206 -11.64 -14.66 3.60
N VAL A 207 -10.97 -14.41 2.47
CA VAL A 207 -10.14 -13.23 2.25
C VAL A 207 -10.61 -12.47 1.01
N VAL A 208 -10.60 -11.15 1.08
CA VAL A 208 -10.86 -10.28 -0.06
C VAL A 208 -9.57 -9.58 -0.46
N PHE A 209 -9.21 -9.70 -1.74
CA PHE A 209 -8.02 -9.10 -2.33
C PHE A 209 -8.41 -7.87 -3.14
N ASN A 210 -7.73 -6.75 -2.84
CA ASN A 210 -7.61 -5.64 -3.78
C ASN A 210 -6.61 -6.07 -4.87
N SER A 211 -7.01 -6.94 -5.78
CA SER A 211 -6.25 -7.45 -6.92
C SER A 211 -7.23 -8.08 -7.90
N PHE A 212 -6.77 -8.52 -9.07
CA PHE A 212 -7.57 -9.22 -10.07
C PHE A 212 -6.91 -10.53 -10.50
N TYR A 213 -7.72 -11.51 -10.91
CA TYR A 213 -7.25 -12.88 -11.13
C TYR A 213 -6.17 -12.97 -12.21
N GLU A 214 -6.34 -12.24 -13.31
CA GLU A 214 -5.42 -12.28 -14.46
C GLU A 214 -4.02 -11.76 -14.12
N LEU A 215 -3.88 -10.92 -13.09
CA LEU A 215 -2.59 -10.38 -12.66
C LEU A 215 -1.68 -11.45 -12.05
N GLU A 216 -2.28 -12.35 -11.27
CA GLU A 216 -1.54 -13.28 -10.40
C GLU A 216 -2.23 -14.66 -10.30
N SER A 217 -2.79 -15.13 -11.41
CA SER A 217 -3.64 -16.33 -11.50
C SER A 217 -3.05 -17.58 -10.85
N ALA A 218 -1.75 -17.83 -11.05
CA ALA A 218 -1.05 -18.95 -10.42
C ALA A 218 -1.09 -18.89 -8.88
N TYR A 219 -1.03 -17.69 -8.30
CA TYR A 219 -1.06 -17.46 -6.87
C TYR A 219 -2.49 -17.42 -6.32
N ALA A 220 -3.44 -16.87 -7.08
CA ALA A 220 -4.86 -16.98 -6.77
C ALA A 220 -5.30 -18.45 -6.66
N ASP A 221 -4.86 -19.28 -7.61
CA ASP A 221 -5.07 -20.72 -7.60
C ASP A 221 -4.34 -21.41 -6.44
N HIS A 222 -3.09 -21.03 -6.18
CA HIS A 222 -2.30 -21.55 -5.07
C HIS A 222 -2.95 -21.29 -3.71
N PHE A 223 -3.39 -20.05 -3.49
CA PHE A 223 -4.05 -19.62 -2.25
C PHE A 223 -5.32 -20.43 -1.97
N LYS A 224 -6.07 -20.76 -3.02
CA LYS A 224 -7.28 -21.58 -2.90
C LYS A 224 -7.00 -23.07 -2.75
N LYS A 225 -6.11 -23.62 -3.58
CA LYS A 225 -5.90 -25.09 -3.70
C LYS A 225 -4.89 -25.62 -2.69
N VAL A 226 -3.81 -24.89 -2.45
CA VAL A 226 -2.71 -25.34 -1.56
C VAL A 226 -2.91 -24.83 -0.15
N LEU A 227 -3.26 -23.54 0.02
CA LEU A 227 -3.53 -23.00 1.35
C LEU A 227 -4.96 -23.28 1.84
N GLY A 228 -5.86 -23.75 0.97
CA GLY A 228 -7.22 -24.15 1.33
C GLY A 228 -8.12 -22.98 1.73
N ARG A 229 -7.81 -21.75 1.33
CA ARG A 229 -8.51 -20.53 1.78
C ARG A 229 -9.51 -20.05 0.73
N ARG A 230 -10.69 -19.61 1.17
CA ARG A 230 -11.65 -18.92 0.29
C ARG A 230 -11.13 -17.51 0.01
N ALA A 231 -11.13 -17.11 -1.26
CA ALA A 231 -10.61 -15.83 -1.69
C ALA A 231 -11.44 -15.22 -2.83
N TRP A 232 -11.62 -13.91 -2.79
CA TRP A 232 -12.24 -13.12 -3.86
C TRP A 232 -11.29 -12.00 -4.28
N HIS A 233 -11.02 -11.90 -5.59
CA HIS A 233 -10.20 -10.86 -6.19
C HIS A 233 -11.14 -9.84 -6.82
N ILE A 234 -11.27 -8.65 -6.21
CA ILE A 234 -12.29 -7.65 -6.58
C ILE A 234 -11.68 -6.28 -6.92
N GLY A 235 -10.36 -6.22 -7.01
CA GLY A 235 -9.63 -5.01 -7.37
C GLY A 235 -9.42 -4.88 -8.88
N PRO A 236 -8.70 -3.83 -9.31
CA PRO A 236 -8.15 -2.74 -8.49
C PRO A 236 -9.25 -1.80 -7.96
N LEU A 237 -9.42 -1.75 -6.64
CA LEU A 237 -10.55 -1.06 -6.00
C LEU A 237 -10.58 0.44 -6.26
N PHE A 238 -9.43 1.05 -6.55
CA PHE A 238 -9.38 2.49 -6.80
C PHE A 238 -10.02 2.90 -8.13
N LEU A 239 -10.31 1.94 -9.02
CA LEU A 239 -11.00 2.16 -10.29
C LEU A 239 -12.53 2.22 -10.14
N CYS A 240 -13.08 2.01 -8.94
CA CYS A 240 -14.53 2.02 -8.72
C CYS A 240 -15.16 3.42 -8.74
N ASN A 241 -14.35 4.46 -8.53
CA ASN A 241 -14.80 5.86 -8.60
C ASN A 241 -14.79 6.32 -10.07
N ASP A 242 -15.76 7.16 -10.46
CA ASP A 242 -15.97 7.56 -11.84
C ASP A 242 -14.69 8.21 -12.41
N THR A 243 -14.27 7.74 -13.57
CA THR A 243 -12.96 8.01 -14.22
C THR A 243 -12.70 9.47 -14.61
N ARG A 244 -13.50 10.42 -14.12
CA ARG A 244 -13.35 11.84 -14.38
C ARG A 244 -12.04 12.35 -13.80
N ALA A 245 -11.32 13.17 -14.57
CA ALA A 245 -10.04 13.76 -14.17
C ALA A 245 -10.05 14.38 -12.76
N LYS A 246 -11.17 15.04 -12.39
CA LYS A 246 -11.38 15.66 -11.07
C LYS A 246 -11.33 14.67 -9.90
N GLU A 247 -11.72 13.41 -10.10
CA GLU A 247 -11.67 12.40 -9.03
C GLU A 247 -10.27 11.80 -8.89
N LYS A 248 -9.55 11.65 -10.01
CA LYS A 248 -8.14 11.20 -10.03
C LYS A 248 -7.21 12.18 -9.30
N ALA A 249 -7.44 13.48 -9.46
CA ALA A 249 -6.66 14.53 -8.80
C ALA A 249 -6.88 14.60 -7.26
N VAL A 250 -8.01 14.08 -6.78
CA VAL A 250 -8.45 14.25 -5.39
C VAL A 250 -8.35 12.95 -4.57
N ARG A 251 -7.86 11.86 -5.16
CA ARG A 251 -7.76 10.55 -4.50
C ARG A 251 -6.69 10.52 -3.42
N GLY A 252 -7.02 10.84 -2.18
CA GLY A 252 -6.12 10.71 -1.03
C GLY A 252 -6.28 11.87 -0.05
N ASN A 253 -5.17 12.51 0.33
CA ASN A 253 -5.21 13.80 1.05
C ASN A 253 -5.32 14.96 0.05
N GLU A 254 -5.39 16.20 0.54
CA GLU A 254 -5.37 17.38 -0.34
C GLU A 254 -3.97 17.56 -0.95
N SER A 255 -3.93 17.83 -2.26
CA SER A 255 -2.68 18.06 -3.00
C SER A 255 -1.94 19.27 -2.47
N SER A 256 -0.64 19.09 -2.28
CA SER A 256 0.28 20.16 -1.89
C SER A 256 0.81 20.95 -3.08
N ILE A 257 0.44 20.54 -4.30
CA ILE A 257 0.67 21.28 -5.55
C ILE A 257 -0.66 21.56 -6.23
N ASP A 258 -0.76 22.73 -6.86
CA ASP A 258 -1.87 23.06 -7.73
C ASP A 258 -1.90 22.09 -8.93
N GLU A 259 -3.08 21.53 -9.20
CA GLU A 259 -3.31 20.54 -10.26
C GLU A 259 -2.87 21.07 -11.62
N HIS A 260 -3.25 22.31 -11.94
CA HIS A 260 -2.93 22.94 -13.21
C HIS A 260 -1.43 23.16 -13.38
N THR A 261 -0.73 23.52 -12.31
CA THR A 261 0.73 23.70 -12.33
C THR A 261 1.45 22.38 -12.60
N CYS A 262 1.05 21.29 -11.95
CA CYS A 262 1.64 19.97 -12.17
C CYS A 262 1.38 19.45 -13.59
N LEU A 263 0.14 19.58 -14.08
CA LEU A 263 -0.23 19.18 -15.44
C LEU A 263 0.48 20.01 -16.49
N ALA A 264 0.53 21.34 -16.35
CA ALA A 264 1.22 22.21 -17.31
C ALA A 264 2.71 21.87 -17.43
N TRP A 265 3.36 21.49 -16.32
CA TRP A 265 4.73 21.02 -16.35
C TRP A 265 4.85 19.71 -17.13
N LEU A 266 3.97 18.75 -16.88
CA LEU A 266 3.94 17.45 -17.59
C LEU A 266 3.60 17.59 -19.08
N ASP A 267 2.69 18.48 -19.45
CA ASP A 267 2.29 18.78 -20.83
C ASP A 267 3.46 19.33 -21.65
N SER A 268 4.46 19.94 -21.00
CA SER A 268 5.67 20.44 -21.65
C SER A 268 6.69 19.33 -22.00
N LYS A 269 6.47 18.10 -21.52
CA LYS A 269 7.42 16.98 -21.63
C LYS A 269 7.06 16.03 -22.76
N LYS A 270 8.06 15.27 -23.21
CA LYS A 270 7.85 14.25 -24.24
C LYS A 270 7.12 13.04 -23.63
N PRO A 271 6.36 12.27 -24.43
CA PRO A 271 5.79 11.02 -23.96
C PRO A 271 6.87 10.07 -23.41
N ASN A 272 6.57 9.40 -22.31
CA ASN A 272 7.46 8.45 -21.62
C ASN A 272 8.86 9.01 -21.28
N SER A 273 8.99 10.33 -21.01
CA SER A 273 10.28 10.95 -20.71
C SER A 273 10.48 11.33 -19.24
N VAL A 274 9.43 11.22 -18.40
CA VAL A 274 9.45 11.67 -17.02
C VAL A 274 9.46 10.48 -16.05
N VAL A 275 10.34 10.53 -15.06
CA VAL A 275 10.37 9.60 -13.93
C VAL A 275 9.56 10.17 -12.78
N TYR A 276 8.54 9.44 -12.32
CA TYR A 276 7.81 9.81 -11.12
C TYR A 276 8.33 9.01 -9.92
N MET A 277 8.81 9.68 -8.87
CA MET A 277 9.30 9.04 -7.64
C MET A 277 8.42 9.40 -6.45
N CYS A 278 7.82 8.37 -5.84
CA CYS A 278 6.96 8.52 -4.65
C CYS A 278 7.01 7.26 -3.77
N PHE A 279 7.30 7.46 -2.48
CA PHE A 279 7.41 6.39 -1.49
C PHE A 279 6.22 6.32 -0.52
N GLY A 280 5.16 7.08 -0.78
CA GLY A 280 3.97 7.11 0.07
C GLY A 280 4.22 7.73 1.45
N SER A 281 3.29 7.50 2.39
CA SER A 281 3.30 8.14 3.71
C SER A 281 3.96 7.32 4.82
N ILE A 282 4.12 6.01 4.61
CA ILE A 282 4.57 5.05 5.64
C ILE A 282 6.09 4.94 5.65
N VAL A 283 6.72 4.84 4.48
CA VAL A 283 8.17 4.69 4.36
C VAL A 283 8.87 6.02 4.63
N SER A 284 9.97 5.96 5.37
CA SER A 284 10.89 7.07 5.60
C SER A 284 12.32 6.69 5.23
N PHE A 285 13.09 7.69 4.82
CA PHE A 285 14.51 7.57 4.49
C PHE A 285 15.32 8.53 5.35
N THR A 286 16.57 8.19 5.63
CA THR A 286 17.48 9.10 6.33
C THR A 286 17.81 10.33 5.45
N PRO A 287 18.21 11.46 6.05
CA PRO A 287 18.66 12.63 5.28
C PRO A 287 19.79 12.29 4.30
N THR A 288 20.74 11.45 4.72
CA THR A 288 21.81 10.93 3.86
C THR A 288 21.24 10.22 2.64
N GLN A 289 20.22 9.38 2.81
CA GLN A 289 19.61 8.69 1.69
C GLN A 289 18.80 9.62 0.77
N LEU A 290 18.15 10.67 1.30
CA LEU A 290 17.52 11.70 0.48
C LEU A 290 18.54 12.42 -0.40
N HIS A 291 19.73 12.71 0.14
CA HIS A 291 20.85 13.27 -0.63
C HIS A 291 21.30 12.32 -1.74
N GLU A 292 21.52 11.03 -1.46
CA GLU A 292 21.88 10.03 -2.47
C GLU A 292 20.82 9.89 -3.58
N MET A 293 19.53 9.92 -3.22
CA MET A 293 18.42 9.91 -4.19
C MET A 293 18.49 11.11 -5.13
N ALA A 294 18.70 12.30 -4.56
CA ALA A 294 18.72 13.54 -5.31
C ALA A 294 19.89 13.60 -6.29
N VAL A 295 21.10 13.26 -5.83
CA VAL A 295 22.27 13.20 -6.71
C VAL A 295 22.10 12.10 -7.78
N GLY A 296 21.52 10.96 -7.40
CA GLY A 296 21.28 9.86 -8.33
C GLY A 296 20.30 10.21 -9.45
N LEU A 297 19.20 10.92 -9.12
CA LEU A 297 18.25 11.47 -10.08
C LEU A 297 18.92 12.51 -10.99
N GLU A 298 19.64 13.47 -10.41
CA GLU A 298 20.31 14.53 -11.15
C GLU A 298 21.29 13.95 -12.19
N ALA A 299 22.09 12.96 -11.76
CA ALA A 299 23.06 12.25 -12.60
C ALA A 299 22.40 11.35 -13.67
N SER A 300 21.14 10.95 -13.50
CA SER A 300 20.42 10.18 -14.52
C SER A 300 20.10 10.99 -15.78
N GLY A 301 20.10 12.32 -15.67
CA GLY A 301 19.75 13.22 -16.76
C GLY A 301 18.28 13.18 -17.18
N GLN A 302 17.44 12.34 -16.57
CA GLN A 302 16.01 12.22 -16.87
C GLN A 302 15.23 13.41 -16.31
N ASP A 303 14.13 13.76 -16.97
CA ASP A 303 13.12 14.62 -16.35
C ASP A 303 12.46 13.85 -15.21
N PHE A 304 12.13 14.51 -14.09
CA PHE A 304 11.51 13.81 -12.96
C PHE A 304 10.54 14.67 -12.16
N ILE A 305 9.57 13.99 -11.56
CA ILE A 305 8.76 14.51 -10.45
C ILE A 305 9.12 13.70 -9.21
N TRP A 306 9.51 14.37 -8.13
CA TRP A 306 9.82 13.71 -6.87
C TRP A 306 8.94 14.23 -5.74
N VAL A 307 8.17 13.33 -5.14
CA VAL A 307 7.34 13.63 -3.96
C VAL A 307 8.17 13.41 -2.70
N VAL A 308 8.43 14.49 -1.97
CA VAL A 308 9.19 14.49 -0.72
C VAL A 308 8.25 14.74 0.45
N ARG A 309 8.40 13.97 1.52
CA ARG A 309 7.64 14.19 2.75
C ARG A 309 8.21 15.38 3.50
N THR A 310 7.39 16.40 3.76
CA THR A 310 7.72 17.43 4.74
C THR A 310 7.69 16.81 6.14
N GLY A 311 8.77 16.99 6.91
CA GLY A 311 8.77 16.66 8.32
C GLY A 311 7.72 17.50 9.04
N LYS A 312 7.12 16.98 10.12
CA LYS A 312 6.13 17.74 10.92
C LYS A 312 6.77 18.82 11.79
N ASN A 313 8.10 18.88 11.87
CA ASN A 313 8.83 20.02 12.37
C ASN A 313 9.05 20.95 11.18
N GLU A 314 8.12 21.88 10.97
CA GLU A 314 8.34 23.04 10.12
C GLU A 314 9.62 23.73 10.59
N GLY A 315 10.72 23.57 9.83
CA GLY A 315 12.03 24.14 10.13
C GLY A 315 13.23 23.18 10.07
N GLU A 316 13.07 21.85 10.18
CA GLU A 316 14.23 20.92 10.23
C GLU A 316 14.51 20.17 8.91
N ASN A 317 13.67 20.31 7.89
CA ASN A 317 13.80 19.57 6.62
C ASN A 317 14.10 20.46 5.39
N GLU A 318 14.45 21.73 5.58
CA GLU A 318 14.75 22.63 4.46
C GLU A 318 16.19 22.52 3.95
N ASP A 319 17.10 21.92 4.74
CA ASP A 319 18.54 22.02 4.49
C ASP A 319 19.21 20.71 4.04
N TRP A 320 18.45 19.70 3.60
CA TRP A 320 19.08 18.46 3.10
C TRP A 320 19.82 18.68 1.77
N MET A 321 19.51 19.76 1.04
CA MET A 321 20.29 20.19 -0.12
C MET A 321 19.98 21.63 -0.57
N PRO A 322 20.76 22.63 -0.13
CA PRO A 322 20.74 23.98 -0.70
C PRO A 322 20.94 23.97 -2.23
N GLU A 323 20.27 24.89 -2.92
CA GLU A 323 20.41 25.15 -4.37
C GLU A 323 20.02 23.97 -5.29
N TYR A 324 19.47 22.87 -4.75
CA TYR A 324 19.13 21.71 -5.58
C TYR A 324 18.04 22.02 -6.59
N GLU A 325 17.03 22.79 -6.19
CA GLU A 325 15.94 23.19 -7.09
C GLU A 325 16.44 24.05 -8.25
N ASP A 326 17.44 24.90 -8.00
CA ASP A 326 18.10 25.71 -9.05
C ASP A 326 18.84 24.80 -10.04
N ARG A 327 19.54 23.75 -9.57
CA ARG A 327 20.29 22.82 -10.44
C ARG A 327 19.39 21.94 -11.31
N ILE A 328 18.16 21.69 -10.87
CA ILE A 328 17.19 20.85 -11.59
C ILE A 328 16.16 21.69 -12.34
N GLU A 329 16.29 23.02 -12.37
CA GLU A 329 15.35 23.92 -13.03
C GLU A 329 15.06 23.44 -14.47
N GLY A 330 13.78 23.37 -14.81
CA GLY A 330 13.31 22.88 -16.11
C GLY A 330 13.33 21.35 -16.28
N ARG A 331 14.03 20.57 -15.44
CA ARG A 331 14.09 19.09 -15.52
C ARG A 331 13.42 18.36 -14.36
N GLY A 332 13.46 18.94 -13.17
CA GLY A 332 12.92 18.35 -11.95
C GLY A 332 11.78 19.19 -11.37
N LEU A 333 10.79 18.50 -10.80
CA LEU A 333 9.71 19.11 -10.02
C LEU A 333 9.62 18.42 -8.65
N ILE A 334 9.79 19.17 -7.57
CA ILE A 334 9.65 18.66 -6.20
C ILE A 334 8.26 18.97 -5.66
N ILE A 335 7.53 17.95 -5.24
CA ILE A 335 6.23 18.10 -4.56
C ILE A 335 6.43 17.79 -3.08
N ARG A 336 6.24 18.80 -2.23
CA ARG A 336 6.37 18.67 -0.77
C ARG A 336 5.02 18.37 -0.15
N GLY A 337 4.80 17.12 0.26
CA GLY A 337 3.55 16.68 0.88
C GLY A 337 2.80 15.66 0.04
N TRP A 338 1.54 15.95 -0.29
CA TRP A 338 0.68 15.02 -1.02
C TRP A 338 0.62 15.37 -2.51
N ALA A 339 0.73 14.36 -3.37
CA ALA A 339 0.68 14.51 -4.83
C ALA A 339 -0.55 13.80 -5.41
N PRO A 340 -1.15 14.33 -6.49
CA PRO A 340 -2.26 13.70 -7.21
C PRO A 340 -1.76 12.48 -8.00
N GLN A 341 -1.32 11.44 -7.30
CA GLN A 341 -0.52 10.33 -7.84
C GLN A 341 -1.18 9.63 -9.04
N VAL A 342 -2.48 9.35 -8.96
CA VAL A 342 -3.20 8.68 -10.07
C VAL A 342 -3.25 9.57 -11.30
N MET A 343 -3.47 10.89 -11.13
CA MET A 343 -3.44 11.84 -12.25
C MET A 343 -2.04 11.93 -12.88
N ILE A 344 -0.99 11.98 -12.06
CA ILE A 344 0.39 12.01 -12.55
C ILE A 344 0.69 10.74 -13.34
N LEU A 345 0.44 9.55 -12.76
CA LEU A 345 0.73 8.27 -13.41
C LEU A 345 -0.05 8.05 -14.72
N ASP A 346 -1.28 8.57 -14.82
CA ASP A 346 -2.13 8.47 -16.01
C ASP A 346 -1.67 9.42 -17.14
N HIS A 347 -0.72 10.32 -16.87
CA HIS A 347 -0.24 11.29 -17.85
C HIS A 347 0.75 10.66 -18.85
N PRO A 348 0.61 10.88 -20.18
CA PRO A 348 1.45 10.26 -21.21
C PRO A 348 2.96 10.55 -21.11
N ALA A 349 3.34 11.64 -20.43
CA ALA A 349 4.74 11.98 -20.22
C ALA A 349 5.46 11.04 -19.22
N ILE A 350 4.73 10.36 -18.33
CA ILE A 350 5.34 9.46 -17.35
C ILE A 350 5.86 8.21 -18.05
N GLY A 351 7.17 7.98 -17.93
CA GLY A 351 7.86 6.81 -18.47
C GLY A 351 8.20 5.76 -17.42
N ALA A 352 8.31 6.13 -16.14
CA ALA A 352 8.61 5.19 -15.06
C ALA A 352 8.12 5.66 -13.68
N LEU A 353 7.86 4.71 -12.80
CA LEU A 353 7.53 4.91 -11.39
C LEU A 353 8.63 4.35 -10.48
N VAL A 354 9.27 5.18 -9.67
CA VAL A 354 10.13 4.73 -8.56
C VAL A 354 9.27 4.61 -7.30
N THR A 355 9.17 3.39 -6.75
CA THR A 355 8.25 3.09 -5.65
C THR A 355 8.84 2.13 -4.63
N HIS A 356 8.38 2.27 -3.39
CA HIS A 356 8.66 1.33 -2.31
C HIS A 356 7.98 -0.05 -2.46
N CYS A 357 7.21 -0.28 -3.53
CA CYS A 357 6.48 -1.54 -3.78
C CYS A 357 5.36 -1.84 -2.78
N GLY A 358 4.84 -0.83 -2.08
CA GLY A 358 3.57 -0.95 -1.36
C GLY A 358 2.44 -1.21 -2.35
N TRP A 359 1.53 -2.13 -2.01
CA TRP A 359 0.63 -2.71 -3.01
C TRP A 359 -0.29 -1.72 -3.72
N ASN A 360 -0.76 -0.67 -3.03
CA ASN A 360 -1.57 0.38 -3.67
C ASN A 360 -0.78 1.11 -4.78
N SER A 361 0.45 1.53 -4.51
CA SER A 361 1.32 2.18 -5.51
C SER A 361 1.66 1.21 -6.65
N THR A 362 1.91 -0.06 -6.34
CA THR A 362 2.17 -1.09 -7.36
C THR A 362 0.96 -1.26 -8.29
N LEU A 363 -0.25 -1.37 -7.76
CA LEU A 363 -1.46 -1.46 -8.57
C LEU A 363 -1.71 -0.20 -9.42
N GLU A 364 -1.48 0.99 -8.87
CA GLU A 364 -1.62 2.24 -9.63
C GLU A 364 -0.65 2.30 -10.81
N GLY A 365 0.61 1.91 -10.60
CA GLY A 365 1.60 1.80 -11.68
C GLY A 365 1.20 0.77 -12.74
N ILE A 366 0.73 -0.42 -12.31
CA ILE A 366 0.25 -1.47 -13.22
C ILE A 366 -0.93 -0.98 -14.06
N CYS A 367 -1.93 -0.34 -13.45
CA CYS A 367 -3.11 0.13 -14.16
C CYS A 367 -2.80 1.29 -15.12
N ALA A 368 -1.83 2.13 -14.79
CA ALA A 368 -1.34 3.18 -15.67
C ALA A 368 -0.43 2.65 -16.79
N GLY A 369 -0.03 1.36 -16.75
CA GLY A 369 0.89 0.78 -17.73
C GLY A 369 2.33 1.31 -17.61
N VAL A 370 2.72 1.79 -16.43
CA VAL A 370 4.02 2.42 -16.19
C VAL A 370 5.00 1.42 -15.57
N PRO A 371 6.20 1.18 -16.15
CA PRO A 371 7.20 0.30 -15.58
C PRO A 371 7.79 0.87 -14.29
N MET A 372 8.28 -0.01 -13.41
CA MET A 372 8.66 0.37 -12.04
C MET A 372 10.15 0.21 -11.75
N VAL A 373 10.74 1.17 -11.03
CA VAL A 373 11.94 0.91 -10.22
C VAL A 373 11.48 0.46 -8.84
N THR A 374 11.80 -0.78 -8.48
CA THR A 374 11.40 -1.37 -7.20
C THR A 374 12.43 -1.04 -6.12
N TRP A 375 11.95 -0.44 -5.03
CA TRP A 375 12.76 -0.03 -3.89
C TRP A 375 12.13 -0.49 -2.57
N PRO A 376 12.00 -1.79 -2.32
CA PRO A 376 11.39 -2.29 -1.09
C PRO A 376 12.16 -1.83 0.15
N VAL A 377 11.42 -1.55 1.23
CA VAL A 377 11.96 -1.11 2.52
C VAL A 377 11.45 -1.98 3.67
N SER A 378 10.15 -2.22 3.74
CA SER A 378 9.52 -2.87 4.91
C SER A 378 8.27 -3.67 4.53
N ALA A 379 7.51 -4.11 5.55
CA ALA A 379 6.27 -4.88 5.39
C ALA A 379 6.45 -6.05 4.40
N GLU A 380 5.58 -6.17 3.41
CA GLU A 380 5.59 -7.20 2.37
C GLU A 380 6.25 -6.75 1.05
N GLN A 381 6.88 -5.58 1.05
CA GLN A 381 7.36 -4.91 -0.18
C GLN A 381 8.40 -5.73 -0.94
N PHE A 382 9.29 -6.46 -0.24
CA PHE A 382 10.24 -7.35 -0.88
C PHE A 382 9.57 -8.50 -1.64
N TYR A 383 8.38 -8.93 -1.22
CA TYR A 383 7.60 -9.91 -1.95
C TYR A 383 6.95 -9.27 -3.17
N ASN A 384 6.35 -8.08 -3.02
CA ASN A 384 5.79 -7.34 -4.15
C ASN A 384 6.85 -7.00 -5.21
N GLU A 385 8.10 -6.73 -4.81
CA GLU A 385 9.22 -6.56 -5.74
C GLU A 385 9.41 -7.82 -6.62
N LYS A 386 9.37 -9.02 -6.05
CA LYS A 386 9.49 -10.28 -6.82
C LYS A 386 8.36 -10.46 -7.82
N LEU A 387 7.13 -10.13 -7.42
CA LEU A 387 5.99 -10.13 -8.33
C LEU A 387 6.26 -9.19 -9.52
N VAL A 388 6.68 -7.95 -9.27
CA VAL A 388 6.93 -6.95 -10.33
C VAL A 388 8.11 -7.32 -11.23
N THR A 389 9.22 -7.77 -10.65
CA THR A 389 10.50 -7.94 -11.36
C THR A 389 10.67 -9.32 -12.00
N GLU A 390 10.14 -10.38 -11.39
CA GLU A 390 10.41 -11.76 -11.83
C GLU A 390 9.17 -12.43 -12.47
N VAL A 391 7.97 -12.13 -11.96
CA VAL A 391 6.71 -12.70 -12.49
C VAL A 391 6.15 -11.82 -13.60
N LEU A 392 5.83 -10.56 -13.30
CA LEU A 392 5.28 -9.60 -14.27
C LEU A 392 6.35 -9.08 -15.23
N ARG A 393 7.60 -9.01 -14.77
CA ARG A 393 8.77 -8.52 -15.52
C ARG A 393 8.56 -7.09 -16.06
N THR A 394 7.88 -6.26 -15.30
CA THR A 394 7.57 -4.85 -15.62
C THR A 394 8.39 -3.87 -14.78
N GLY A 395 9.44 -4.33 -14.09
CA GLY A 395 10.26 -3.45 -13.29
C GLY A 395 11.71 -3.88 -13.13
N VAL A 396 12.49 -2.98 -12.54
CA VAL A 396 13.92 -3.11 -12.28
C VAL A 396 14.20 -2.84 -10.80
N PRO A 397 14.92 -3.71 -10.09
CA PRO A 397 15.29 -3.44 -8.71
C PRO A 397 16.35 -2.36 -8.63
N VAL A 398 16.16 -1.43 -7.68
CA VAL A 398 17.20 -0.45 -7.32
C VAL A 398 18.37 -1.11 -6.59
N GLY A 399 18.15 -2.30 -6.01
CA GLY A 399 19.16 -3.04 -5.25
C GLY A 399 19.07 -2.88 -3.73
N SER A 400 17.92 -2.43 -3.20
CA SER A 400 17.64 -2.53 -1.76
C SER A 400 17.61 -4.00 -1.34
N LYS A 401 18.29 -4.35 -0.24
CA LYS A 401 18.42 -5.74 0.24
C LYS A 401 18.07 -5.94 1.70
N LYS A 402 17.70 -4.89 2.41
CA LYS A 402 17.50 -4.93 3.86
C LYS A 402 16.09 -4.49 4.22
N TRP A 403 15.37 -5.37 4.90
CA TRP A 403 14.10 -5.06 5.54
C TRP A 403 14.35 -4.21 6.78
N GLN A 404 13.62 -3.09 6.91
CA GLN A 404 13.82 -2.14 8.00
C GLN A 404 12.47 -1.64 8.51
N SER A 405 12.25 -1.72 9.82
CA SER A 405 11.08 -1.15 10.51
C SER A 405 11.20 0.36 10.78
N VAL A 406 12.40 0.92 10.59
CA VAL A 406 12.76 2.32 10.80
C VAL A 406 13.19 2.99 9.50
N ALA A 407 13.58 4.27 9.56
CA ALA A 407 14.05 5.01 8.40
C ALA A 407 15.18 4.27 7.68
N SER A 408 15.05 4.13 6.36
CA SER A 408 15.97 3.32 5.57
C SER A 408 17.25 4.07 5.22
N GLU A 409 18.37 3.35 5.32
CA GLU A 409 19.69 3.79 4.83
C GLU A 409 19.83 3.62 3.30
N GLY A 410 18.84 2.99 2.66
CA GLY A 410 18.67 2.91 1.21
C GLY A 410 19.85 2.30 0.43
N VAL A 411 20.22 2.97 -0.66
CA VAL A 411 21.22 2.51 -1.64
C VAL A 411 22.03 3.72 -2.14
N PRO A 412 23.28 3.51 -2.59
CA PRO A 412 24.11 4.60 -3.10
C PRO A 412 23.53 5.22 -4.38
N ARG A 413 23.85 6.50 -4.64
CA ARG A 413 23.40 7.27 -5.81
C ARG A 413 23.58 6.55 -7.14
N GLU A 414 24.67 5.80 -7.32
CA GLU A 414 24.93 5.08 -8.57
C GLU A 414 23.87 4.00 -8.82
N ALA A 415 23.36 3.37 -7.76
CA ALA A 415 22.29 2.39 -7.87
C ALA A 415 20.98 3.07 -8.34
N VAL A 416 20.69 4.26 -7.82
CA VAL A 416 19.55 5.09 -8.24
C VAL A 416 19.68 5.48 -9.71
N THR A 417 20.81 6.07 -10.09
CA THR A 417 21.10 6.47 -11.49
C THR A 417 20.95 5.28 -12.44
N ASN A 418 21.59 4.15 -12.12
CA ASN A 418 21.56 2.98 -12.98
C ASN A 418 20.17 2.36 -13.10
N ALA A 419 19.39 2.31 -12.02
CA ALA A 419 18.04 1.77 -12.05
C ALA A 419 17.10 2.65 -12.88
N VAL A 420 17.19 3.98 -12.70
CA VAL A 420 16.43 4.97 -13.49
C VAL A 420 16.79 4.87 -14.98
N LEU A 421 18.09 4.88 -15.31
CA LEU A 421 18.50 4.74 -16.70
C LEU A 421 18.01 3.43 -17.31
N ARG A 422 18.12 2.31 -16.57
CA ARG A 422 17.71 0.99 -17.07
C ARG A 422 16.21 0.90 -17.32
N VAL A 423 15.36 1.43 -16.43
CA VAL A 423 13.90 1.39 -16.63
C VAL A 423 13.47 2.29 -17.79
N MET A 424 14.16 3.41 -18.01
CA MET A 424 13.89 4.35 -19.11
C MET A 424 14.50 3.92 -20.45
N GLY A 425 15.08 2.71 -20.54
CA GLY A 425 15.66 2.17 -21.78
C GLY A 425 17.08 2.63 -22.11
N GLY A 426 17.77 3.26 -21.17
CA GLY A 426 19.19 3.61 -21.28
C GLY A 426 20.10 2.38 -21.30
N LYS A 427 21.10 2.36 -22.19
CA LYS A 427 22.17 1.34 -22.21
C LYS A 427 23.13 1.61 -21.05
N LYS A 428 23.63 0.55 -20.40
CA LYS A 428 24.73 0.67 -19.42
C LYS A 428 25.93 1.33 -20.10
N HIS A 429 26.50 2.35 -19.46
CA HIS A 429 27.83 2.87 -19.81
C HIS A 429 28.91 2.02 -19.16
#